data_AF-D2U1E9-F1
#
_entry.id   AF-D2U1E9-F1
#
_cell.length_a   1.000
_cell.length_b   1.000
_cell.length_c   1.000
_cell.angle_alpha   90.00
_cell.angle_beta   90.00
_cell.angle_gamma   90.00
#
_symmetry.space_group_name_H-M   'P 1'
#
loop_
_entity.id
_entity.type
_entity.pdbx_description
1 polymer ?
#
loop_
_entity_poly.entity_id
_entity_poly.type
_entity_poly.pdbx_seq_one_letter_code
_entity_poly.pdbx_strand_id
1 'polypeptide(L)'
;MILLRTYQQKYGLKTISDLINRWAPNNENNTSAYIINVSNSMNLSPKSVVNIKDKATLISLVKAIIFYENGQQPYNDAIFDKAYNII
;
A
#
# COMPACT_ATOMS: atom_id res chain seq x y z
N MET A 1 -4.62 -7.23 2.64
CA MET A 1 -4.95 -6.06 3.49
C MET A 1 -4.52 -6.23 4.95
N ILE A 2 -4.75 -7.39 5.59
CA ILE A 2 -4.33 -7.70 6.97
C ILE A 2 -2.83 -7.39 7.22
N LEU A 3 -1.97 -7.76 6.27
CA LEU A 3 -0.53 -7.60 6.42
C LEU A 3 -0.11 -6.13 6.57
N LEU A 4 -0.66 -5.24 5.73
CA LEU A 4 -0.42 -3.80 5.83
C LEU A 4 -0.90 -3.27 7.18
N ARG A 5 -2.13 -3.60 7.62
CA ARG A 5 -2.62 -3.23 8.96
C ARG A 5 -1.67 -3.68 10.07
N THR A 6 -1.16 -4.90 9.96
CA THR A 6 -0.20 -5.47 10.93
C THR A 6 1.10 -4.67 10.96
N TYR A 7 1.59 -4.18 9.80
CA TYR A 7 2.79 -3.34 9.74
C TYR A 7 2.66 -2.06 10.56
N GLN A 8 1.54 -1.34 10.46
CA GLN A 8 1.35 -0.13 11.27
C GLN A 8 1.03 -0.45 12.73
N GLN A 9 0.22 -1.48 13.01
CA GLN A 9 -0.23 -1.80 14.36
C GLN A 9 0.88 -2.43 15.22
N LYS A 10 1.60 -3.42 14.68
CA LYS A 10 2.58 -4.21 15.43
C LYS A 10 4.00 -3.65 15.31
N TYR A 11 4.33 -3.05 14.16
CA TYR A 11 5.70 -2.60 13.86
C TYR A 11 5.82 -1.07 13.77
N GLY A 12 4.73 -0.34 13.95
CA GLY A 12 4.74 1.12 14.02
C GLY A 12 5.13 1.82 12.72
N LEU A 13 5.02 1.14 11.57
CA LEU A 13 5.35 1.71 10.26
C LEU A 13 4.28 2.74 9.86
N LYS A 14 4.71 3.94 9.46
CA LYS A 14 3.80 5.09 9.30
C LYS A 14 3.81 5.66 7.90
N THR A 15 4.89 5.51 7.15
CA THR A 15 5.04 6.15 5.83
C THR A 15 4.84 5.16 4.69
N ILE A 16 4.58 5.68 3.48
CA ILE A 16 4.54 4.86 2.27
C ILE A 16 5.88 4.13 2.10
N SER A 17 7.00 4.84 2.29
CA SER A 17 8.33 4.24 2.25
C SER A 17 8.48 3.09 3.23
N ASP A 18 8.06 3.24 4.49
CA ASP A 18 8.20 2.15 5.49
C ASP A 18 7.38 0.92 5.08
N LEU A 19 6.12 1.14 4.70
CA LEU A 19 5.19 0.07 4.35
C LEU A 19 5.68 -0.70 3.12
N ILE A 20 6.12 0.01 2.07
CA ILE A 20 6.59 -0.62 0.84
C ILE A 20 7.98 -1.26 1.02
N ASN A 21 8.90 -0.65 1.78
CA ASN A 21 10.19 -1.29 2.09
C ASN A 21 10.02 -2.63 2.79
N ARG A 22 9.00 -2.76 3.65
CA ARG A 22 8.69 -4.03 4.30
C ARG A 22 7.94 -5.00 3.39
N TRP A 23 7.09 -4.49 2.50
CA TRP A 23 6.34 -5.30 1.55
C TRP A 23 7.24 -5.91 0.47
N ALA A 24 8.14 -5.11 -0.11
CA ALA A 24 9.04 -5.47 -1.19
C ALA A 24 10.47 -4.97 -0.87
N PRO A 25 11.24 -5.72 -0.06
CA PRO A 25 12.61 -5.36 0.27
C PRO A 25 13.51 -5.36 -0.98
N ASN A 26 14.63 -4.64 -0.87
CA ASN A 26 15.52 -4.27 -1.97
C ASN A 26 16.51 -5.36 -2.42
N ASN A 27 16.40 -6.59 -1.91
CA ASN A 27 17.27 -7.70 -2.31
C ASN A 27 16.99 -8.16 -3.75
N GLU A 28 15.73 -8.10 -4.18
CA GLU A 28 15.24 -8.59 -5.47
C GLU A 28 14.42 -7.52 -6.22
N ASN A 29 14.05 -6.41 -5.56
CA ASN A 29 13.17 -5.39 -6.11
C ASN A 29 13.85 -4.03 -6.21
N ASN A 30 13.46 -3.25 -7.23
CA ASN A 30 13.73 -1.81 -7.23
C ASN A 30 12.73 -1.09 -6.31
N THR A 31 12.92 -1.24 -5.00
CA THR A 31 12.04 -0.70 -3.97
C THR A 31 11.88 0.81 -4.08
N SER A 32 12.92 1.54 -4.51
CA SER A 32 12.84 2.98 -4.77
C SER A 32 11.83 3.31 -5.87
N ALA A 33 11.84 2.58 -6.98
CA ALA A 33 10.87 2.76 -8.06
C ALA A 33 9.45 2.37 -7.62
N TYR A 34 9.31 1.34 -6.78
CA TYR A 34 8.04 0.94 -6.18
C TYR A 34 7.46 2.07 -5.32
N ILE A 35 8.25 2.57 -4.36
CA ILE A 35 7.86 3.67 -3.48
C ILE A 35 7.40 4.89 -4.30
N ILE A 36 8.13 5.27 -5.34
CA ILE A 36 7.78 6.41 -6.20
C ILE A 36 6.45 6.16 -6.92
N ASN A 37 6.25 4.99 -7.52
CA ASN A 37 5.01 4.67 -8.23
C ASN A 37 3.79 4.68 -7.31
N VAL A 38 3.91 4.07 -6.13
CA VAL A 38 2.82 4.04 -5.15
C VAL A 38 2.53 5.44 -4.62
N SER A 39 3.57 6.22 -4.30
CA SER A 39 3.44 7.60 -3.84
C SER A 39 2.73 8.48 -4.86
N ASN A 40 3.13 8.37 -6.13
CA ASN A 40 2.50 9.11 -7.23
C ASN A 40 1.04 8.70 -7.44
N SER A 41 0.74 7.39 -7.39
CA SER A 41 -0.63 6.87 -7.52
C SER A 41 -1.56 7.37 -6.41
N MET A 42 -1.02 7.59 -5.21
CA MET A 42 -1.76 8.11 -4.06
C MET A 42 -1.73 9.64 -3.96
N ASN A 43 -0.98 10.33 -4.82
CA ASN A 43 -0.69 11.77 -4.73
C ASN A 43 -0.17 12.20 -3.34
N LEU A 44 0.73 11.41 -2.77
CA LEU A 44 1.35 11.64 -1.47
C LEU A 44 2.88 11.57 -1.58
N SER A 45 3.59 12.23 -0.67
CA SER A 45 5.05 12.07 -0.58
C SER A 45 5.39 10.67 -0.06
N PRO A 46 6.50 10.05 -0.48
CA PRO A 46 7.01 8.80 0.11
C PRO A 46 7.10 8.82 1.63
N LYS A 47 7.39 9.99 2.21
CA LYS A 47 7.53 10.21 3.65
C LYS A 47 6.23 10.66 4.33
N SER A 48 5.14 10.84 3.59
CA SER A 48 3.84 11.19 4.16
C SER A 48 3.38 10.08 5.10
N VAL A 49 2.95 10.47 6.29
CA VAL A 49 2.31 9.55 7.23
C VAL A 49 0.93 9.20 6.70
N VAL A 50 0.66 7.90 6.58
CA VAL A 50 -0.63 7.36 6.15
C VAL A 50 -1.32 6.65 7.31
N ASN A 51 -2.64 6.76 7.36
CA ASN A 51 -3.46 6.05 8.33
C ASN A 51 -4.15 4.86 7.66
N ILE A 52 -3.56 3.66 7.74
CA ILE A 52 -4.18 2.49 7.09
C ILE A 52 -5.36 1.89 7.88
N LYS A 53 -5.74 2.49 9.02
CA LYS A 53 -7.03 2.23 9.65
C LYS A 53 -8.17 2.88 8.86
N ASP A 54 -7.89 4.01 8.22
CA ASP A 54 -8.82 4.63 7.30
C ASP A 54 -9.01 3.75 6.07
N LYS A 55 -10.27 3.43 5.77
CA LYS A 55 -10.65 2.50 4.71
C LYS A 55 -10.20 3.01 3.34
N ALA A 56 -10.43 4.28 3.05
CA ALA A 56 -10.10 4.88 1.76
C ALA A 56 -8.59 4.86 1.53
N THR A 57 -7.81 5.22 2.55
CA THR A 57 -6.35 5.20 2.52
C THR A 57 -5.81 3.79 2.27
N LEU A 58 -6.31 2.79 3.00
CA LEU A 58 -5.87 1.40 2.83
C LEU A 58 -6.22 0.86 1.44
N ILE A 59 -7.44 1.12 0.94
CA ILE A 59 -7.86 0.68 -0.39
C ILE A 59 -7.03 1.36 -1.47
N SER A 60 -6.77 2.66 -1.35
CA SER A 60 -5.92 3.41 -2.29
C SER A 60 -4.51 2.85 -2.35
N LEU A 61 -3.90 2.56 -1.19
CA LEU A 61 -2.58 1.92 -1.11
C LEU A 61 -2.56 0.53 -1.78
N VAL A 62 -3.59 -0.29 -1.54
CA VAL A 62 -3.69 -1.64 -2.12
C VAL A 62 -3.87 -1.56 -3.64
N LYS A 63 -4.68 -0.62 -4.15
CA LYS A 63 -4.83 -0.39 -5.58
C LYS A 63 -3.51 0.01 -6.24
N ALA A 64 -2.76 0.93 -5.61
CA ALA A 64 -1.46 1.37 -6.09
C ALA A 64 -0.44 0.23 -6.14
N ILE A 65 -0.42 -0.63 -5.11
CA ILE A 65 0.37 -1.86 -5.07
C ILE A 65 -0.01 -2.79 -6.24
N ILE A 66 -1.30 -3.10 -6.41
CA ILE A 66 -1.76 -4.00 -7.49
C ILE A 66 -1.37 -3.47 -8.86
N PHE A 67 -1.54 -2.16 -9.07
CA PHE A 67 -1.16 -1.50 -10.32
C PHE A 67 0.33 -1.63 -10.61
N TYR A 68 1.19 -1.40 -9.62
CA TYR A 68 2.63 -1.54 -9.78
C TYR A 68 3.05 -2.99 -10.10
N GLU A 69 2.50 -3.96 -9.36
CA GLU A 69 2.86 -5.38 -9.50
C GLU A 69 2.38 -6.00 -10.82
N ASN A 70 1.22 -5.58 -11.31
CA ASN A 70 0.57 -6.21 -12.47
C ASN A 70 0.51 -5.31 -13.71
N GLY A 71 0.98 -4.07 -13.62
CA GLY A 71 0.83 -3.03 -14.64
C GLY A 71 -0.60 -2.51 -14.81
N GLN A 72 -1.57 -3.04 -14.06
CA GLN A 72 -2.98 -2.67 -14.12
C GLN A 72 -3.69 -3.00 -12.80
N GLN A 73 -4.80 -2.29 -12.55
CA GLN A 73 -5.69 -2.56 -11.42
C GLN A 73 -7.07 -2.92 -12.00
N PRO A 74 -7.35 -4.20 -12.27
CA PRO A 74 -8.55 -4.62 -13.03
C PRO A 74 -9.79 -4.82 -12.15
N TYR A 75 -9.64 -4.79 -10.83
CA TYR A 75 -10.71 -5.05 -9.87
C TYR A 75 -11.56 -3.81 -9.62
N ASN A 76 -12.88 -3.98 -9.50
CA ASN A 76 -13.77 -2.90 -9.11
C ASN A 76 -13.78 -2.65 -7.60
N ASP A 77 -14.37 -1.54 -7.17
CA ASP A 77 -14.44 -1.10 -5.77
C ASP A 77 -15.12 -2.11 -4.84
N ALA A 78 -16.14 -2.82 -5.34
CA ALA A 78 -16.86 -3.81 -4.56
C ALA A 78 -15.97 -4.97 -4.07
N ILE A 79 -14.92 -5.32 -4.83
CA ILE A 79 -13.93 -6.33 -4.41
C ILE A 79 -13.11 -5.81 -3.23
N PHE A 80 -12.68 -4.55 -3.27
CA PHE A 80 -11.93 -3.93 -2.19
C PHE A 80 -12.78 -3.76 -0.92
N ASP A 81 -14.06 -3.42 -1.09
CA ASP A 81 -15.01 -3.33 0.02
C ASP A 81 -15.20 -4.68 0.72
N LYS A 82 -15.40 -5.74 -0.07
CA LYS A 82 -15.48 -7.11 0.47
C LYS A 82 -14.19 -7.49 1.19
N ALA A 83 -13.03 -7.22 0.59
CA ALA A 83 -11.74 -7.51 1.20
C ALA A 83 -11.51 -6.74 2.51
N TYR A 84 -11.98 -5.50 2.62
CA TYR A 84 -11.90 -4.71 3.84
C TYR A 84 -12.82 -5.24 4.97
N ASN A 85 -13.93 -5.90 4.63
CA ASN A 85 -14.87 -6.41 5.62
C ASN A 85 -14.47 -7.77 6.23
N ILE A 86 -13.41 -8.41 5.72
CA ILE A 86 -12.94 -9.74 6.16
C ILE A 86 -11.74 -9.62 7.14
N ILE A 87 -11.34 -8.40 7.52
CA ILE A 87 -10.04 -8.09 8.18
C ILE A 87 -10.14 -7.28 9.46
#